data_AF-A0A9E5YC41-F1
#
_entry.id   AF-A0A9E5YC41-F1
#
_cell.length_a   1.000
_cell.length_b   1.000
_cell.length_c   1.000
_cell.angle_alpha   90.00
_cell.angle_beta   90.00
_cell.angle_gamma   90.00
#
_symmetry.space_group_name_H-M   'P 1'
#
loop_
_entity.id
_entity.type
_entity.pdbx_description
1 polymer ?
#
loop_
_entity_poly.entity_id
_entity_poly.type
_entity_poly.pdbx_seq_one_letter_code
_entity_poly.pdbx_strand_id
1 'polypeptide(L)'
;MDLIKKLLIGSNKKKLKREQLRDNVRKGKVGEEEARFNYALDGYKVKRTGRGHDFKVEKVDILTGRKEKGFVEVKTGKSKLSKLQKKTKKRKGKKYKVCRRNPLIY
;
A
#
# COMPACT_ATOMS: atom_id res chain seq x y z
N MET A 1 29.87 -33.75 9.42
CA MET A 1 28.47 -33.55 9.89
C MET A 1 28.08 -32.08 10.04
N ASP A 2 28.95 -31.18 10.52
CA ASP A 2 28.58 -29.78 10.81
C ASP A 2 28.32 -28.89 9.59
N LEU A 3 29.00 -29.14 8.47
CA LEU A 3 28.82 -28.33 7.25
C LEU A 3 27.44 -28.52 6.62
N ILE A 4 26.96 -29.78 6.59
CA ILE A 4 25.65 -30.16 6.03
C ILE A 4 24.53 -29.57 6.88
N LYS A 5 24.61 -29.63 8.21
CA LYS A 5 23.64 -28.98 9.12
C LYS A 5 23.61 -27.46 8.93
N LYS A 6 24.76 -26.79 8.82
CA LYS A 6 24.83 -25.34 8.55
C LYS A 6 24.19 -24.95 7.22
N LEU A 7 24.44 -25.74 6.17
CA LEU A 7 23.82 -25.55 4.84
C LEU A 7 22.29 -25.69 4.90
N LEU A 8 21.78 -26.74 5.56
CA LEU A 8 20.34 -26.98 5.72
C LEU A 8 19.63 -25.88 6.52
N ILE A 9 20.24 -25.41 7.61
CA ILE A 9 19.73 -24.28 8.39
C ILE A 9 19.72 -23.00 7.55
N GLY A 10 20.79 -22.75 6.79
CA GLY A 10 20.90 -21.61 5.90
C GLY A 10 19.86 -21.61 4.78
N SER A 11 19.61 -22.76 4.13
CA SER A 11 18.59 -22.90 3.10
C SER A 11 17.17 -22.72 3.66
N ASN A 12 16.89 -23.23 4.86
CA ASN A 12 15.59 -23.06 5.50
C ASN A 12 15.30 -21.58 5.84
N LYS A 13 16.29 -20.86 6.40
CA LYS A 13 16.17 -19.41 6.65
C LYS A 13 15.91 -18.61 5.38
N LYS A 14 16.58 -18.95 4.28
CA LYS A 14 16.35 -18.30 2.97
C LYS A 14 14.94 -18.55 2.46
N LYS A 15 14.41 -19.77 2.61
CA LYS A 15 13.04 -20.14 2.22
C LYS A 15 12.00 -19.35 3.01
N LEU A 16 12.12 -19.33 4.35
CA LEU A 16 11.23 -18.57 5.24
C LEU A 16 11.21 -17.07 4.90
N LYS A 17 12.38 -16.47 4.64
CA LYS A 17 12.46 -15.06 4.23
C LYS A 17 11.74 -14.81 2.90
N ARG A 18 11.86 -15.72 1.93
CA ARG A 18 11.15 -15.61 0.64
C ARG A 18 9.64 -15.73 0.81
N GLU A 19 9.17 -16.64 1.67
CA GLU A 19 7.75 -16.78 2.02
C GLU A 19 7.22 -15.51 2.68
N GLN A 20 7.92 -15.00 3.70
CA GLN A 20 7.55 -13.75 4.35
C GLN A 20 7.49 -12.56 3.37
N LEU A 21 8.42 -12.46 2.41
CA LEU A 21 8.37 -11.43 1.38
C LEU A 21 7.16 -11.60 0.45
N ARG A 22 6.83 -12.83 0.06
CA ARG A 22 5.64 -13.12 -0.76
C ARG A 22 4.36 -12.73 -0.02
N ASP A 23 4.26 -13.08 1.26
CA ASP A 23 3.11 -12.74 2.09
C ASP A 23 2.97 -11.24 2.30
N ASN A 24 4.08 -10.51 2.51
CA ASN A 24 4.06 -9.06 2.58
C ASN A 24 3.58 -8.41 1.27
N VAL A 25 3.97 -8.97 0.12
CA VAL A 25 3.50 -8.50 -1.19
C VAL A 25 2.02 -8.77 -1.37
N ARG A 26 1.53 -9.99 -1.04
CA ARG A 26 0.11 -10.33 -1.10
C ARG A 26 -0.72 -9.42 -0.20
N LYS A 27 -0.30 -9.27 1.07
CA LYS A 27 -0.92 -8.36 2.04
C LYS A 27 -1.01 -6.93 1.50
N GLY A 28 0.07 -6.45 0.88
CA GLY A 28 0.12 -5.14 0.22
C GLY A 28 -0.95 -5.00 -0.86
N LYS A 29 -1.04 -5.98 -1.78
CA LYS A 29 -2.02 -6.00 -2.87
C LYS A 29 -3.46 -6.00 -2.35
N VAL A 30 -3.78 -6.86 -1.39
CA VAL A 30 -5.12 -6.92 -0.80
C VAL A 30 -5.47 -5.61 -0.09
N GLY A 31 -4.52 -5.03 0.66
CA GLY A 31 -4.73 -3.74 1.30
C GLY A 31 -4.97 -2.60 0.30
N GLU A 32 -4.29 -2.62 -0.85
CA GLU A 32 -4.52 -1.68 -1.95
C GLU A 32 -5.91 -1.86 -2.57
N GLU A 33 -6.35 -3.10 -2.78
CA GLU A 33 -7.68 -3.42 -3.31
C GLU A 33 -8.79 -3.02 -2.36
N GLU A 34 -8.67 -3.33 -1.07
CA GLU A 34 -9.61 -2.90 -0.03
C GLU A 34 -9.74 -1.37 0.00
N ALA A 35 -8.61 -0.64 -0.07
CA ALA A 35 -8.62 0.81 -0.11
C ALA A 35 -9.29 1.33 -1.39
N ARG A 36 -8.99 0.77 -2.56
CA ARG A 36 -9.61 1.14 -3.83
C ARG A 36 -11.12 0.93 -3.80
N PHE A 37 -11.56 -0.22 -3.28
CA PHE A 37 -12.98 -0.56 -3.19
C PHE A 37 -13.73 0.40 -2.28
N ASN A 38 -13.20 0.70 -1.09
CA ASN A 38 -13.79 1.67 -0.17
C ASN A 38 -13.93 3.06 -0.80
N TYR A 39 -12.88 3.58 -1.44
CA TYR A 39 -12.99 4.87 -2.14
C TYR A 39 -14.01 4.85 -3.27
N ALA A 40 -14.12 3.74 -4.01
CA ALA A 40 -15.12 3.61 -5.06
C ALA A 40 -16.54 3.60 -4.50
N LEU A 41 -16.79 2.88 -3.40
CA LEU A 41 -18.07 2.88 -2.68
C LEU A 41 -18.42 4.27 -2.13
N ASP A 42 -17.43 5.02 -1.66
CA ASP A 42 -17.60 6.41 -1.21
C ASP A 42 -17.88 7.38 -2.37
N GLY A 43 -17.97 6.90 -3.62
CA GLY A 43 -18.28 7.67 -4.81
C GLY A 43 -17.07 8.37 -5.45
N TYR A 44 -15.85 7.99 -5.08
CA TYR A 44 -14.65 8.51 -5.75
C TYR A 44 -14.32 7.70 -7.00
N LYS A 45 -13.96 8.41 -8.07
CA LYS A 45 -13.21 7.83 -9.20
C LYS A 45 -11.76 7.60 -8.78
N VAL A 46 -11.33 6.34 -8.81
CA VAL A 46 -9.98 5.93 -8.38
C VAL A 46 -9.09 5.59 -9.58
N LYS A 47 -7.91 6.22 -9.69
CA LYS A 47 -6.91 5.95 -10.74
C LYS A 47 -5.56 5.58 -10.12
N ARG A 48 -4.98 4.43 -10.51
CA ARG A 48 -3.60 4.05 -10.13
C ARG A 48 -2.58 4.99 -10.76
N THR A 49 -1.55 5.39 -10.03
CA THR A 49 -0.52 6.34 -10.53
C THR A 49 0.91 5.81 -10.47
N GLY A 50 1.21 4.88 -9.54
CA GLY A 50 2.48 4.14 -9.49
C GLY A 50 3.72 4.95 -9.06
N ARG A 51 3.61 6.25 -8.77
CA ARG A 51 4.78 7.07 -8.36
C ARG A 51 4.46 8.00 -7.18
N GLY A 52 5.05 7.68 -6.03
CA GLY A 52 4.99 8.47 -4.79
C GLY A 52 3.65 8.41 -4.03
N HIS A 53 2.66 7.73 -4.60
CA HIS A 53 1.34 7.39 -4.07
C HIS A 53 0.76 6.27 -4.93
N ASP A 54 -0.22 5.53 -4.42
CA ASP A 54 -0.81 4.39 -5.12
C ASP A 54 -1.97 4.83 -6.00
N PHE A 55 -2.81 5.75 -5.49
CA PHE A 55 -4.02 6.19 -6.17
C PHE A 55 -4.20 7.71 -6.17
N LYS A 56 -4.72 8.22 -7.28
CA LYS A 56 -5.38 9.52 -7.34
C LYS A 56 -6.89 9.29 -7.25
N VAL A 57 -7.54 10.01 -6.34
CA VAL A 57 -8.99 9.93 -6.14
C VAL A 57 -9.64 11.26 -6.48
N GLU A 58 -10.82 11.21 -7.10
CA GLU A 58 -11.59 12.39 -7.48
C GLU A 58 -13.08 12.14 -7.28
N LYS A 59 -13.78 13.06 -6.62
CA LYS A 59 -15.23 13.04 -6.44
C LYS A 59 -15.80 14.39 -6.82
N VAL A 60 -16.96 14.38 -7.47
CA VAL A 60 -17.72 15.59 -7.79
C VAL A 60 -18.85 15.68 -6.79
N ASP A 61 -18.93 16.80 -6.07
CA ASP A 61 -20.09 17.15 -5.27
C ASP A 61 -21.24 17.52 -6.22
N ILE A 62 -22.35 16.79 -6.14
CA ILE A 62 -23.48 16.94 -7.06
C ILE A 62 -24.27 18.23 -6.77
N LEU A 63 -24.25 18.72 -5.53
CA LEU A 63 -24.96 19.93 -5.12
C LEU A 63 -24.17 21.19 -5.49
N THR A 64 -22.85 21.17 -5.28
CA THR A 64 -22.00 22.36 -5.48
C THR A 64 -21.20 22.35 -6.78
N GLY A 65 -21.18 21.23 -7.50
CA GLY A 65 -20.34 21.00 -8.69
C GLY A 65 -18.83 20.96 -8.39
N ARG A 66 -18.41 21.09 -7.12
CA ARG A 66 -17.00 21.19 -6.74
C ARG A 66 -16.31 19.84 -6.86
N LYS A 67 -15.08 19.87 -7.37
CA LYS A 67 -14.23 18.67 -7.52
C LYS A 67 -13.29 18.53 -6.33
N GLU A 68 -13.51 17.49 -5.53
CA GLU A 68 -12.56 17.07 -4.51
C GLU A 68 -11.50 16.15 -5.14
N LYS A 69 -10.22 16.44 -4.89
CA LYS A 69 -9.09 15.64 -5.41
C LYS A 69 -8.13 15.27 -4.30
N GLY A 70 -7.78 13.99 -4.23
CA GLY A 70 -6.86 13.44 -3.24
C GLY A 70 -5.77 12.56 -3.87
N PHE A 71 -4.70 12.37 -3.12
CA PHE A 71 -3.61 11.44 -3.39
C PHE A 71 -3.54 10.46 -2.22
N VAL A 72 -3.64 9.17 -2.51
CA VAL A 72 -3.75 8.11 -1.50
C VAL A 72 -2.55 7.19 -1.60
N GLU A 73 -1.92 6.97 -0.46
CA GLU A 73 -0.85 6.00 -0.27
C GLU A 73 -1.30 4.97 0.76
N VAL A 74 -1.25 3.69 0.39
CA VAL A 74 -1.68 2.57 1.19
C VAL A 74 -0.47 1.93 1.85
N LYS A 75 -0.59 1.65 3.14
CA LYS A 75 0.43 0.94 3.92
C LYS A 75 -0.20 -0.16 4.73
N THR A 76 0.40 -1.34 4.69
CA THR A 76 0.00 -2.47 5.51
C THR A 76 0.97 -2.73 6.65
N GLY A 77 0.44 -3.20 7.78
CA GLY A 77 1.20 -3.46 9.00
C GLY A 77 2.07 -2.27 9.43
N LYS A 78 3.33 -2.55 9.77
CA LYS A 78 4.32 -1.56 10.23
C LYS A 78 5.11 -0.90 9.09
N SER A 79 4.70 -1.08 7.83
CA SER A 79 5.39 -0.50 6.66
C SER A 79 5.51 1.02 6.78
N LYS A 80 6.70 1.57 6.48
CA LYS A 80 6.96 3.03 6.57
C LYS A 80 6.88 3.65 5.18
N LEU A 81 6.64 4.97 5.12
CA LEU A 81 6.75 5.72 3.87
C LEU A 81 8.20 5.71 3.37
N SER A 82 8.38 5.48 2.07
CA SER A 82 9.68 5.65 1.40
C SER A 82 10.10 7.12 1.37
N LYS A 83 11.37 7.40 1.08
CA LYS A 83 11.88 8.78 0.96
C LYS A 83 11.07 9.58 -0.09
N LEU A 84 10.75 8.96 -1.23
CA LEU A 84 9.95 9.59 -2.29
C LEU A 84 8.52 9.91 -1.82
N GLN A 85 7.89 8.99 -1.08
CA GLN A 85 6.53 9.16 -0.54
C GLN A 85 6.49 10.27 0.50
N LYS A 86 7.49 10.35 1.39
CA LYS A 86 7.62 11.46 2.35
C LYS A 86 7.76 12.82 1.64
N LYS A 87 8.62 12.91 0.62
CA LYS A 87 8.76 14.13 -0.21
C LYS A 87 7.44 14.47 -0.91
N THR A 88 6.76 13.48 -1.46
CA THR A 88 5.47 13.66 -2.15
C THR A 88 4.38 14.14 -1.18
N LYS A 89 4.30 13.55 0.01
CA LYS A 89 3.41 13.99 1.09
C LYS A 89 3.65 15.44 1.45
N LYS A 90 4.91 15.84 1.67
CA LYS A 90 5.27 17.25 1.96
C LYS A 90 4.78 18.19 0.84
N ARG A 91 5.01 17.84 -0.42
CA ARG A 91 4.59 18.64 -1.59
C ARG A 91 3.07 18.73 -1.77
N LYS A 92 2.35 17.63 -1.51
CA LYS A 92 0.89 17.55 -1.73
C LYS A 92 0.06 18.00 -0.52
N GLY A 93 0.68 18.11 0.66
CA GLY A 93 0.06 18.64 1.86
C GLY A 93 -1.19 17.86 2.28
N LYS A 94 -2.25 18.59 2.64
CA LYS A 94 -3.52 18.02 3.15
C LYS A 94 -4.22 17.07 2.16
N LYS A 95 -3.93 17.19 0.86
CA LYS A 95 -4.48 16.32 -0.19
C LYS A 95 -3.83 14.93 -0.22
N TYR A 96 -2.71 14.74 0.48
CA TYR A 96 -2.04 13.44 0.57
C TYR A 96 -2.49 12.68 1.82
N LYS A 97 -3.14 11.55 1.63
CA LYS A 97 -3.67 10.69 2.69
C LYS A 97 -2.90 9.38 2.71
N VAL A 98 -2.54 8.96 3.92
CA VAL A 98 -1.93 7.64 4.15
C VAL A 98 -3.00 6.74 4.75
N CYS A 99 -3.44 5.75 3.99
CA CYS A 99 -4.41 4.76 4.43
C CYS A 99 -3.67 3.55 5.00
N ARG A 100 -3.87 3.28 6.29
CA ARG A 100 -3.33 2.09 6.94
C ARG A 100 -4.37 0.98 6.85
N ARG A 101 -3.99 -0.14 6.22
CA ARG A 101 -4.85 -1.33 6.10
C ARG A 101 -4.19 -2.52 6.76
N ASN A 102 -4.99 -3.39 7.36
CA ASN A 102 -4.53 -4.63 7.95
C ASN A 102 -5.50 -5.75 7.57
N PRO A 103 -5.50 -6.16 6.29
CA PRO A 103 -6.41 -7.21 5.86
C PRO A 103 -6.11 -8.49 6.64
N LEU A 104 -7.19 -9.14 7.11
CA LEU A 104 -7.12 -10.39 7.88
C LEU A 104 -6.77 -11.59 6.99
N ILE A 105 -7.18 -11.54 5.72
CA ILE A 105 -7.00 -12.61 4.73
C ILE A 105 -6.22 -12.03 3.54
N TYR A 106 -5.13 -12.66 3.13
CA TYR A 106 -4.30 -12.26 1.98
C TYR A 106 -3.40 -13.37 1.44
#